data_AF-A0A1B9RSV0-F1
#
_entry.id   AF-A0A1B9RSV0-F1
#
_cell.length_a   1.000
_cell.length_b   1.000
_cell.length_c   1.000
_cell.angle_alpha   90.00
_cell.angle_beta   90.00
_cell.angle_gamma   90.00
#
_symmetry.space_group_name_H-M   'P 1'
#
loop_
_entity.id
_entity.type
_entity.pdbx_description
1 polymer ?
#
loop_
_entity_poly.entity_id
_entity_poly.type
_entity_poly.pdbx_seq_one_letter_code
_entity_poly.pdbx_strand_id
1 'polypeptide(L)'
;MDMKAWRIILALSTLAFLTHTAAAADKKLVQLVDDIKEKASTTFMMAYACKDALGVTYYDAVRAYGERAFQKTGASPKNTKFTFDVLENRFRDDKELLREKDVMKCVWTTTEANKLLHESETALIDYTLSAKP
;
A
#
# COMPACT_ATOMS: atom_id res chain seq x y z
N MET A 1 -5.68 -13.56 15.01
CA MET A 1 -6.91 -13.69 14.17
C MET A 1 -6.52 -14.47 12.91
N ASP A 2 -7.31 -15.44 12.42
CA ASP A 2 -6.90 -16.33 11.31
C ASP A 2 -6.57 -15.54 10.01
N MET A 3 -5.40 -15.79 9.41
CA MET A 3 -4.92 -15.14 8.16
C MET A 3 -5.96 -15.19 7.02
N LYS A 4 -6.88 -16.16 7.05
CA LYS A 4 -8.01 -16.24 6.11
C LYS A 4 -9.00 -15.09 6.27
N ALA A 5 -9.29 -14.66 7.49
CA ALA A 5 -10.19 -13.54 7.75
C ALA A 5 -9.63 -12.21 7.23
N TRP A 6 -8.29 -12.06 7.26
CA TRP A 6 -7.61 -10.87 6.75
C TRP A 6 -7.74 -10.72 5.23
N ARG A 7 -7.64 -11.84 4.49
CA ARG A 7 -7.86 -11.88 3.05
C ARG A 7 -9.31 -11.58 2.66
N ILE A 8 -10.27 -12.03 3.47
CA ILE A 8 -11.71 -11.80 3.24
C ILE A 8 -12.07 -10.32 3.44
N ILE A 9 -11.50 -9.65 4.44
CA ILE A 9 -11.76 -8.23 4.69
C ILE A 9 -11.12 -7.35 3.59
N LEU A 10 -9.92 -7.70 3.11
CA LEU A 10 -9.31 -7.06 1.95
C LEU A 10 -10.17 -7.23 0.69
N ALA A 11 -10.71 -8.43 0.46
CA ALA A 11 -11.62 -8.69 -0.65
C ALA A 11 -12.96 -7.95 -0.52
N LEU A 12 -13.52 -7.80 0.69
CA LEU A 12 -14.79 -7.10 0.87
C LEU A 12 -14.67 -5.58 0.66
N SER A 13 -13.51 -4.98 0.92
CA SER A 13 -13.27 -3.57 0.60
C SER A 13 -13.10 -3.27 -0.89
N THR A 14 -12.81 -4.27 -1.72
CA THR A 14 -12.73 -4.08 -3.19
C THR A 14 -14.09 -4.18 -3.88
N LEU A 15 -15.08 -4.83 -3.26
CA LEU A 15 -16.43 -5.01 -3.83
C LEU A 15 -17.31 -3.75 -3.85
N ALA A 16 -16.96 -2.69 -3.11
CA ALA A 16 -17.74 -1.45 -3.10
C ALA A 16 -17.41 -0.48 -4.25
N PHE A 17 -16.50 -0.84 -5.17
CA PHE A 17 -15.93 0.10 -6.15
C PHE A 17 -16.08 -0.29 -7.63
N LEU A 18 -16.98 -1.21 -7.98
CA LEU A 18 -17.17 -1.61 -9.38
C LEU A 18 -18.47 -1.02 -9.95
N THR A 19 -18.44 0.28 -10.22
CA THR A 19 -19.16 0.81 -11.38
C THR A 19 -18.16 1.61 -12.20
N HIS A 20 -17.78 1.07 -13.37
CA HIS A 20 -17.66 1.76 -14.65
C HIS A 20 -17.42 0.70 -15.74
N THR A 21 -18.39 0.60 -16.63
CA THR A 21 -18.37 -0.16 -17.88
C THR A 21 -17.55 0.58 -18.93
N ALA A 22 -16.53 -0.06 -19.50
CA ALA A 22 -16.20 -0.12 -20.94
C ALA A 22 -14.79 -0.68 -21.12
N ALA A 23 -14.64 -1.66 -22.02
CA ALA A 23 -13.47 -2.51 -22.25
C ALA A 23 -13.21 -3.52 -21.13
N ALA A 24 -12.92 -4.77 -21.50
CA ALA A 24 -12.33 -5.73 -20.58
C ALA A 24 -11.12 -5.05 -19.93
N ALA A 25 -11.20 -4.75 -18.63
CA ALA A 25 -10.11 -4.11 -17.91
C ALA A 25 -8.85 -4.92 -18.24
N ASP A 26 -7.84 -4.27 -18.84
CA ASP A 26 -6.63 -4.98 -19.23
C ASP A 26 -6.13 -5.70 -17.97
N LYS A 27 -6.13 -7.03 -18.04
CA LYS A 27 -5.82 -7.88 -16.89
C LYS A 27 -4.46 -7.52 -16.29
N LYS A 28 -3.52 -7.08 -17.12
CA LYS A 28 -2.21 -6.60 -16.68
C LYS A 28 -2.32 -5.27 -15.93
N LEU A 29 -3.12 -4.33 -16.41
CA LEU A 29 -3.36 -3.06 -15.72
C LEU A 29 -4.00 -3.29 -14.35
N VAL A 30 -5.01 -4.16 -14.26
CA VAL A 30 -5.65 -4.51 -12.98
C VAL A 30 -4.63 -5.11 -12.01
N GLN A 31 -3.82 -6.07 -12.47
CA GLN A 31 -2.77 -6.69 -11.65
C GLN A 31 -1.74 -5.68 -11.14
N LEU A 32 -1.29 -4.75 -11.99
CA LEU A 32 -0.32 -3.71 -11.60
C LEU A 32 -0.91 -2.75 -10.58
N VAL A 33 -2.18 -2.37 -10.75
CA VAL A 33 -2.89 -1.52 -9.79
C VAL A 33 -3.03 -2.22 -8.44
N ASP A 34 -3.43 -3.48 -8.42
CA ASP A 34 -3.60 -4.24 -7.17
C ASP A 34 -2.26 -4.46 -6.45
N ASP A 35 -1.18 -4.73 -7.21
CA ASP A 35 0.16 -4.88 -6.65
C ASP A 35 0.65 -3.58 -5.99
N ILE A 36 0.47 -2.41 -6.64
CA ILE A 36 0.81 -1.11 -6.03
C ILE A 36 0.03 -0.90 -4.71
N LYS A 37 -1.26 -1.22 -4.68
CA LYS A 37 -2.08 -1.06 -3.46
C LYS A 37 -1.59 -1.96 -2.33
N GLU A 38 -1.24 -3.21 -2.65
CA GLU A 38 -0.68 -4.18 -1.70
C GLU A 38 0.68 -3.70 -1.16
N LYS A 39 1.62 -3.32 -2.04
CA LYS A 39 2.96 -2.88 -1.65
C LYS A 39 2.94 -1.55 -0.91
N ALA A 40 2.05 -0.63 -1.25
CA ALA A 40 1.85 0.62 -0.51
C ALA A 40 1.34 0.36 0.91
N SER A 41 0.36 -0.54 1.05
CA SER A 41 -0.17 -0.93 2.37
C SER A 41 0.88 -1.65 3.22
N THR A 42 1.65 -2.54 2.61
CA THR A 42 2.75 -3.26 3.28
C THR A 42 3.84 -2.31 3.74
N THR A 43 4.26 -1.41 2.87
CA THR A 43 5.24 -0.35 3.16
C THR A 43 4.78 0.50 4.35
N PHE A 44 3.50 0.89 4.35
CA PHE A 44 2.92 1.66 5.44
C PHE A 44 2.87 0.87 6.76
N MET A 45 2.50 -0.41 6.72
CA MET A 45 2.51 -1.29 7.89
C MET A 45 3.91 -1.44 8.49
N MET A 46 4.95 -1.62 7.65
CA MET A 46 6.34 -1.70 8.12
C MET A 46 6.78 -0.38 8.77
N ALA A 47 6.48 0.76 8.14
CA ALA A 47 6.77 2.06 8.71
C ALA A 47 6.05 2.29 10.05
N TYR A 48 4.78 1.86 10.15
CA TYR A 48 4.05 1.91 11.39
C TYR A 48 4.75 1.06 12.45
N ALA A 49 5.02 -0.23 12.19
CA ALA A 49 5.69 -1.12 13.15
C ALA A 49 7.05 -0.57 13.62
N CYS A 50 7.76 0.16 12.76
CA CYS A 50 9.08 0.74 13.02
C CYS A 50 9.08 2.19 13.52
N LYS A 51 7.91 2.80 13.73
CA LYS A 51 7.81 4.24 14.08
C LYS A 51 8.48 4.60 15.41
N ASP A 52 8.59 3.68 16.36
CA ASP A 52 9.30 3.94 17.63
C ASP A 52 10.83 3.89 17.45
N ALA A 53 11.33 3.02 16.57
CA ALA A 53 12.76 2.84 16.33
C ALA A 53 13.32 3.91 15.37
N LEU A 54 12.57 4.25 14.31
CA LEU A 54 13.01 5.19 13.26
C LEU A 54 12.45 6.61 13.43
N GLY A 55 11.50 6.79 14.35
CA GLY A 55 10.87 8.08 14.64
C GLY A 55 9.74 8.47 13.70
N VAL A 56 9.00 9.49 14.14
CA VAL A 56 7.78 9.99 13.46
C VAL A 56 8.06 10.57 12.07
N THR A 57 9.19 11.25 11.89
CA THR A 57 9.56 11.85 10.59
C THR A 57 9.75 10.79 9.51
N TYR A 58 10.39 9.66 9.85
CA TYR A 58 10.56 8.55 8.92
C TYR A 58 9.21 7.92 8.57
N TYR A 59 8.38 7.69 9.60
CA TYR A 59 7.01 7.19 9.43
C TYR A 59 6.18 8.07 8.48
N ASP A 60 6.18 9.39 8.69
CA ASP A 60 5.42 10.33 7.87
C ASP A 60 5.91 10.36 6.41
N ALA A 61 7.23 10.28 6.19
CA ALA A 61 7.82 10.22 4.86
C ALA A 61 7.39 8.94 4.10
N VAL A 62 7.45 7.79 4.75
CA VAL A 62 7.03 6.52 4.14
C VAL A 62 5.53 6.48 3.90
N ARG A 63 4.73 7.02 4.83
CA ARG A 63 3.30 7.19 4.63
C ARG A 63 3.00 8.04 3.40
N ALA A 64 3.63 9.21 3.27
CA ALA A 64 3.44 10.10 2.12
C ALA A 64 3.82 9.41 0.80
N TYR A 65 4.89 8.61 0.79
CA TYR A 65 5.27 7.82 -0.38
C TYR A 65 4.22 6.77 -0.74
N GLY A 66 3.73 6.01 0.23
CA GLY A 66 2.64 5.04 0.04
C GLY A 66 1.36 5.70 -0.49
N GLU A 67 0.96 6.85 0.08
CA GLU A 67 -0.20 7.61 -0.39
C GLU A 67 -0.02 8.07 -1.84
N ARG A 68 1.16 8.59 -2.21
CA ARG A 68 1.47 8.99 -3.59
C ARG A 68 1.37 7.80 -4.55
N ALA A 69 1.96 6.67 -4.20
CA ALA A 69 1.91 5.47 -5.04
C ALA A 69 0.47 4.98 -5.22
N PHE A 70 -0.32 4.97 -4.16
CA PHE A 70 -1.73 4.61 -4.21
C PHE A 70 -2.54 5.56 -5.12
N GLN A 71 -2.28 6.86 -5.08
CA GLN A 71 -2.93 7.85 -5.96
C GLN A 71 -2.61 7.62 -7.45
N LYS A 72 -1.42 7.10 -7.79
CA LYS A 72 -1.09 6.74 -9.19
C LYS A 72 -2.00 5.66 -9.78
N THR A 73 -2.70 4.90 -8.93
CA THR A 73 -3.71 3.92 -9.38
C THR A 73 -5.06 4.55 -9.74
N GLY A 74 -5.18 5.88 -9.68
CA GLY A 74 -6.41 6.63 -9.97
C GLY A 74 -7.25 6.99 -8.74
N ALA A 75 -6.78 6.66 -7.54
CA ALA A 75 -7.45 7.05 -6.30
C ALA A 75 -7.33 8.56 -6.04
N SER A 76 -8.42 9.20 -5.62
CA SER A 76 -8.40 10.62 -5.26
C SER A 76 -7.59 10.85 -3.97
N PRO A 77 -6.98 12.03 -3.78
CA PRO A 77 -6.23 12.33 -2.55
C PRO A 77 -7.05 12.14 -1.27
N LYS A 78 -8.34 12.50 -1.30
CA LYS A 78 -9.27 12.32 -0.17
C LYS A 78 -9.49 10.84 0.15
N ASN A 79 -9.73 10.02 -0.87
CA ASN A 79 -9.97 8.59 -0.67
C ASN A 79 -8.70 7.89 -0.20
N THR A 80 -7.54 8.24 -0.78
CA THR A 80 -6.25 7.73 -0.34
C THR A 80 -5.98 8.05 1.12
N LYS A 81 -6.13 9.31 1.52
CA LYS A 81 -5.93 9.71 2.93
C LYS A 81 -6.85 8.91 3.86
N PHE A 82 -8.14 8.80 3.51
CA PHE A 82 -9.10 8.01 4.28
C PHE A 82 -8.67 6.54 4.41
N THR A 83 -8.21 5.92 3.32
CA THR A 83 -7.71 4.54 3.34
C THR A 83 -6.53 4.37 4.30
N PHE A 84 -5.55 5.27 4.26
CA PHE A 84 -4.39 5.18 5.14
C PHE A 84 -4.73 5.49 6.60
N ASP A 85 -5.68 6.40 6.86
CA ASP A 85 -6.21 6.64 8.21
C ASP A 85 -6.92 5.40 8.76
N VAL A 86 -7.71 4.70 7.94
CA VAL A 86 -8.35 3.43 8.32
C VAL A 86 -7.31 2.35 8.61
N LEU A 87 -6.27 2.25 7.79
CA LEU A 87 -5.16 1.30 8.02
C LEU A 87 -4.42 1.62 9.32
N GLU A 88 -4.09 2.88 9.58
CA GLU A 88 -3.41 3.30 10.81
C GLU A 88 -4.25 2.97 12.05
N ASN A 89 -5.54 3.28 12.02
CA ASN A 89 -6.44 2.95 13.11
C ASN A 89 -6.49 1.43 13.35
N ARG A 90 -6.53 0.62 12.28
CA ARG A 90 -6.45 -0.85 12.40
C ARG A 90 -5.14 -1.30 13.04
N PHE A 91 -4.00 -0.75 12.62
CA PHE A 91 -2.70 -1.11 13.17
C PHE A 91 -2.55 -0.71 14.63
N ARG A 92 -3.17 0.40 15.04
CA ARG A 92 -3.21 0.83 16.45
C ARG A 92 -4.01 -0.13 17.32
N ASP A 93 -5.10 -0.66 16.78
CA ASP A 93 -6.01 -1.53 17.53
C ASP A 93 -5.58 -3.01 17.46
N ASP A 94 -4.65 -3.35 16.56
CA ASP A 94 -4.11 -4.70 16.38
C ASP A 94 -3.05 -5.04 17.44
N LYS A 95 -3.43 -5.88 18.40
CA LYS A 95 -2.55 -6.36 19.47
C LYS A 95 -1.48 -7.34 18.97
N GLU A 96 -1.65 -7.92 17.79
CA GLU A 96 -0.68 -8.85 17.17
C GLU A 96 0.41 -8.09 16.40
N LEU A 97 0.18 -6.81 16.05
CA LEU A 97 1.18 -5.98 15.39
C LEU A 97 2.22 -5.48 16.40
N LEU A 98 3.31 -6.24 16.51
CA LEU A 98 4.42 -5.89 17.40
C LEU A 98 5.20 -4.69 16.87
N ARG A 99 5.48 -3.74 17.77
CA ARG A 99 6.42 -2.64 17.53
C ARG A 99 7.83 -3.19 17.45
N GLU A 100 8.50 -2.96 16.34
CA GLU A 100 9.89 -3.34 16.16
C GLU A 100 10.78 -2.28 16.81
N LYS A 101 11.80 -2.74 17.56
CA LYS A 101 12.72 -1.89 18.32
C LYS A 101 14.13 -1.91 17.75
N ASP A 102 14.46 -2.94 16.97
CA ASP A 102 15.75 -3.02 16.29
C ASP A 102 15.77 -2.04 15.10
N VAL A 103 16.54 -0.96 15.27
CA VAL A 103 16.72 0.10 14.26
C VAL A 103 17.26 -0.47 12.95
N MET A 104 18.24 -1.38 12.99
CA MET A 104 18.85 -1.90 11.76
C MET A 104 17.88 -2.81 11.01
N LYS A 105 17.15 -3.65 11.75
CA LYS A 105 16.07 -4.45 11.17
C LYS A 105 15.00 -3.56 10.56
N CYS A 106 14.64 -2.47 11.23
CA CYS A 106 13.67 -1.51 10.74
C CYS A 106 14.13 -0.78 9.47
N VAL A 107 15.37 -0.31 9.40
CA VAL A 107 15.92 0.31 8.19
C VAL A 107 15.88 -0.70 7.03
N TRP A 108 16.30 -1.94 7.26
CA TRP A 108 16.31 -2.97 6.23
C TRP A 108 14.91 -3.30 5.71
N THR A 109 13.97 -3.63 6.59
CA THR A 109 12.62 -4.07 6.20
C THR A 109 11.83 -2.96 5.48
N THR A 110 11.96 -1.72 5.95
CA THR A 110 11.29 -0.57 5.32
C THR A 110 11.93 -0.22 3.97
N THR A 111 13.25 -0.35 3.83
CA THR A 111 13.95 -0.16 2.54
C THR A 111 13.51 -1.21 1.51
N GLU A 112 13.46 -2.48 1.89
CA GLU A 112 13.02 -3.55 0.99
C GLU A 112 11.55 -3.38 0.58
N ALA A 113 10.66 -3.01 1.51
CA ALA A 113 9.27 -2.72 1.18
C ALA A 113 9.13 -1.54 0.20
N ASN A 114 9.88 -0.45 0.43
CA ASN A 114 9.91 0.70 -0.46
C ASN A 114 10.43 0.35 -1.86
N LYS A 115 11.45 -0.50 -1.94
CA LYS A 115 12.01 -0.98 -3.20
C LYS A 115 10.96 -1.74 -4.01
N LEU A 116 10.25 -2.69 -3.39
CA LEU A 116 9.19 -3.43 -4.06
C LEU A 116 8.07 -2.50 -4.56
N LEU A 117 7.65 -1.53 -3.75
CA LEU A 117 6.67 -0.54 -4.18
C LEU A 117 7.16 0.28 -5.38
N HIS A 118 8.44 0.66 -5.39
CA HIS A 118 9.04 1.39 -6.50
C HIS A 118 9.06 0.58 -7.80
N GLU A 119 9.37 -0.71 -7.71
CA GLU A 119 9.34 -1.64 -8.83
C GLU A 119 7.92 -1.74 -9.42
N SER A 120 6.89 -1.87 -8.57
CA SER A 120 5.48 -1.89 -9.00
C SER A 120 5.05 -0.57 -9.68
N GLU A 121 5.45 0.58 -9.13
CA GLU A 121 5.20 1.89 -9.75
C GLU A 121 5.85 1.99 -11.14
N THR A 122 7.09 1.51 -11.26
CA THR A 122 7.85 1.52 -12.52
C THR A 122 7.18 0.63 -13.57
N ALA A 123 6.76 -0.57 -13.18
CA ALA A 123 6.04 -1.48 -14.07
C ALA A 123 4.72 -0.89 -14.61
N LEU A 124 3.98 -0.13 -13.78
CA LEU A 124 2.79 0.58 -14.24
C LEU A 124 3.11 1.70 -15.24
N ILE A 125 4.19 2.46 -15.00
CA ILE A 125 4.65 3.51 -15.91
C ILE A 125 5.05 2.89 -17.25
N ASP A 126 5.89 1.84 -17.24
CA ASP A 126 6.36 1.17 -18.45
C ASP A 126 5.21 0.58 -19.25
N TYR A 127 4.22 -0.02 -18.58
CA TYR A 127 3.01 -0.51 -19.23
C TYR A 127 2.23 0.64 -19.89
N THR A 128 2.05 1.77 -19.19
CA THR A 128 1.30 2.92 -19.71
C THR A 128 2.01 3.58 -20.90
N LEU A 129 3.34 3.67 -20.87
CA LEU A 129 4.15 4.18 -21.98
C LEU A 129 4.15 3.24 -23.18
N SER A 130 4.20 1.92 -22.94
CA SER A 130 4.19 0.90 -23.99
C SER A 130 2.81 0.67 -24.61
N ALA A 131 1.73 1.02 -23.89
CA ALA A 131 0.35 0.92 -24.36
C ALA A 131 -0.10 2.16 -25.17
N LYS A 132 0.76 3.18 -25.31
CA LYS A 132 0.50 4.34 -26.16
C LYS A 132 0.84 3.96 -27.62
N PRO A 133 -0.08 4.14 -28.59
CA PRO A 133 0.17 3.87 -30.00
C PRO A 133 1.26 4.78 -30.59
#